data_AF-A0A124GPY5-F1
#
_entry.id   AF-A0A124GPY5-F1
#
_cell.length_a   1.000
_cell.length_b   1.000
_cell.length_c   1.000
_cell.angle_alpha   90.00
_cell.angle_beta   90.00
_cell.angle_gamma   90.00
#
_symmetry.space_group_name_H-M   'P 1'
#
loop_
_entity.id
_entity.type
_entity.pdbx_description
1 polymer ?
#
loop_
_entity_poly.entity_id
_entity_poly.type
_entity_poly.pdbx_seq_one_letter_code
_entity_poly.pdbx_strand_id
1 'polypeptide(L)'
;MSGKYMKKSSEVSTSKREKYLGWMTKSRQTAMHNCLIIGIDFGTTFSGVSWITVARFNKEDINVITDWPGTRKDEAKVPTRLSYENGAKEPLWGFQVDNTEQALQWFKLLLLKEEDMWKDLRESDQLVKARRLLRDWVKTAEDCIADYLRALWKHTLKMIRKGHADYLIESLQFHVVLTVPAIWKDYARTAMQQAAKRAGILEHRSAGETTLIIAPEPEAAGLTALLEHGTAISPGEV
;
A
#
# COMPACT_ATOMS: atom_id res chain seq x y z
N MET A 1 -15.66 46.78 27.51
CA MET A 1 -16.77 46.55 26.57
C MET A 1 -16.21 46.49 25.16
N SER A 2 -16.57 45.44 24.40
CA SER A 2 -16.40 45.25 22.94
C SER A 2 -14.96 45.25 22.40
N GLY A 3 -14.44 44.26 21.68
CA GLY A 3 -15.01 43.07 21.03
C GLY A 3 -14.05 42.71 19.89
N LYS A 4 -13.14 41.75 20.10
CA LYS A 4 -12.23 41.27 19.05
C LYS A 4 -13.01 40.36 18.11
N TYR A 5 -13.27 40.82 16.89
CA TYR A 5 -13.88 40.01 15.83
C TYR A 5 -12.94 38.85 15.45
N MET A 6 -13.42 37.63 15.64
CA MET A 6 -12.86 36.40 15.07
C MET A 6 -12.88 36.52 13.54
N LYS A 7 -11.70 36.36 12.91
CA LYS A 7 -11.63 36.09 11.46
C LYS A 7 -12.22 34.69 11.20
N LYS A 8 -13.13 34.60 10.23
CA LYS A 8 -13.75 33.35 9.76
C LYS A 8 -12.68 32.39 9.22
N SER A 9 -12.83 31.10 9.50
CA SER A 9 -11.88 30.02 9.17
C SER A 9 -11.84 29.60 7.69
N SER A 10 -12.13 30.51 6.76
CA SER A 10 -12.22 30.21 5.32
C SER A 10 -11.00 30.63 4.49
N GLU A 11 -9.94 31.16 5.12
CA GLU A 11 -8.76 31.70 4.40
C GLU A 11 -7.49 30.82 4.51
N VAL A 12 -7.56 29.64 5.14
CA VAL A 12 -6.44 28.70 5.19
C VAL A 12 -6.75 27.48 4.32
N SER A 13 -6.59 27.58 3.00
CA SER A 13 -6.59 26.38 2.13
C SER A 13 -5.96 26.57 0.74
N THR A 14 -5.83 27.79 0.22
CA THR A 14 -5.41 27.97 -1.18
C THR A 14 -3.89 28.01 -1.39
N SER A 15 -3.12 28.60 -0.46
CA SER A 15 -1.69 28.90 -0.71
C SER A 15 -0.76 27.69 -0.68
N LYS A 16 -1.06 26.65 0.11
CA LYS A 16 -0.29 25.38 0.09
C LYS A 16 -0.53 24.62 -1.21
N ARG A 17 -1.79 24.59 -1.68
CA ARG A 17 -2.19 23.93 -2.92
C ARG A 17 -1.46 24.51 -4.14
N GLU A 18 -1.41 25.84 -4.25
CA GLU A 18 -0.68 26.53 -5.33
C GLU A 18 0.83 26.25 -5.29
N LYS A 19 1.42 26.12 -4.09
CA LYS A 19 2.87 25.88 -3.94
C LYS A 19 3.29 24.47 -4.40
N TYR A 20 2.46 23.45 -4.18
CA TYR A 20 2.74 22.07 -4.63
C TYR A 20 2.38 21.84 -6.11
N LEU A 21 1.39 22.57 -6.63
CA LEU A 21 0.90 22.42 -8.00
C LEU A 21 1.47 23.45 -8.99
N GLY A 22 2.24 24.44 -8.52
CA GLY A 22 2.70 25.59 -9.30
C GLY A 22 3.70 25.29 -10.42
N TRP A 23 4.34 24.11 -10.42
CA TRP A 23 5.24 23.67 -11.49
C TRP A 23 4.55 22.79 -12.55
N MET A 24 3.28 22.44 -12.33
CA MET A 24 2.52 21.54 -13.22
C MET A 24 1.61 22.32 -14.15
N THR A 25 1.54 21.89 -15.41
CA THR A 25 0.61 22.44 -16.40
C THR A 25 -0.85 22.28 -15.94
N LYS A 26 -1.73 23.21 -16.33
CA LYS A 26 -3.18 23.15 -16.04
C LYS A 26 -3.81 21.79 -16.39
N SER A 27 -3.35 21.15 -17.48
CA SER A 27 -3.78 19.80 -17.88
C SER A 27 -3.40 18.71 -16.87
N ARG A 28 -2.19 18.77 -16.29
CA ARG A 28 -1.75 17.85 -15.22
C ARG A 28 -2.51 18.09 -13.91
N GLN A 29 -2.82 19.34 -13.59
CA GLN A 29 -3.67 19.67 -12.44
C GLN A 29 -5.08 19.09 -12.58
N THR A 30 -5.73 19.24 -13.75
CA THR A 30 -7.07 18.67 -13.99
C THR A 30 -7.07 17.13 -14.00
N ALA A 31 -6.06 16.50 -14.61
CA ALA A 31 -5.90 15.04 -14.57
C ALA A 31 -5.72 14.52 -13.13
N MET A 32 -4.97 15.25 -12.30
CA MET A 32 -4.80 14.92 -10.90
C MET A 32 -6.11 15.07 -10.11
N HIS A 33 -6.99 16.02 -10.40
CA HIS A 33 -8.26 16.18 -9.65
C HIS A 33 -9.19 14.95 -9.71
N ASN A 34 -9.04 14.08 -10.73
CA ASN A 34 -9.81 12.85 -10.88
C ASN A 34 -8.98 11.59 -10.56
N CYS A 35 -7.97 11.73 -9.71
CA CYS A 35 -7.07 10.66 -9.32
C CYS A 35 -7.35 10.15 -7.90
N LEU A 36 -7.34 8.82 -7.77
CA LEU A 36 -7.23 8.10 -6.50
C LEU A 36 -5.79 7.57 -6.37
N ILE A 37 -5.05 8.10 -5.39
CA ILE A 37 -3.70 7.61 -5.07
C ILE A 37 -3.82 6.56 -3.98
N ILE A 38 -3.20 5.40 -4.17
CA ILE A 38 -3.22 4.29 -3.21
C ILE A 38 -1.78 3.87 -2.93
N GLY A 39 -1.33 3.99 -1.68
CA GLY A 39 -0.05 3.50 -1.20
C GLY A 39 -0.21 2.12 -0.58
N ILE A 40 0.58 1.15 -1.04
CA ILE A 40 0.64 -0.21 -0.52
C ILE A 40 2.04 -0.47 0.03
N ASP A 41 2.12 -0.70 1.33
CA ASP A 41 3.30 -1.24 2.00
C ASP A 41 3.13 -2.75 2.12
N PHE A 42 3.72 -3.52 1.20
CA PHE A 42 3.74 -4.99 1.31
C PHE A 42 4.98 -5.41 2.09
N GLY A 43 4.98 -5.30 3.42
CA GLY A 43 6.15 -5.63 4.23
C GLY A 43 6.35 -7.14 4.43
N THR A 44 7.54 -7.54 4.87
CA THR A 44 7.87 -8.95 5.15
C THR A 44 7.01 -9.57 6.26
N THR A 45 6.68 -8.77 7.28
CA THR A 45 5.95 -9.23 8.48
C THR A 45 4.54 -8.68 8.54
N PHE A 46 4.36 -7.42 8.16
CA PHE A 46 3.08 -6.72 8.17
C PHE A 46 2.96 -5.90 6.89
N SER A 47 1.74 -5.77 6.39
CA SER A 47 1.39 -4.92 5.27
C SER A 47 0.41 -3.82 5.70
N GLY A 48 0.41 -2.70 4.99
CA GLY A 48 -0.52 -1.60 5.23
C GLY A 48 -0.96 -0.96 3.92
N VAL A 49 -2.11 -0.29 3.94
CA VAL A 49 -2.64 0.44 2.78
C VAL A 49 -3.17 1.78 3.23
N SER A 50 -2.80 2.82 2.47
CA SER A 50 -3.37 4.17 2.61
C SER A 50 -3.83 4.68 1.25
N TRP A 51 -4.75 5.64 1.24
CA TRP A 51 -5.26 6.23 0.02
C TRP A 51 -5.73 7.67 0.21
N ILE A 52 -5.77 8.42 -0.89
CA ILE A 52 -6.24 9.80 -0.92
C ILE A 52 -6.83 10.13 -2.30
N THR A 53 -7.92 10.90 -2.30
CA THR A 53 -8.46 11.53 -3.51
C THR A 53 -7.87 12.92 -3.67
N VAL A 54 -7.32 13.23 -4.84
CA VAL A 54 -6.60 14.49 -5.04
C VAL A 54 -7.53 15.72 -5.13
N ALA A 55 -8.82 15.53 -5.38
CA ALA A 55 -9.82 16.59 -5.23
C ALA A 55 -9.83 17.21 -3.80
N ARG A 56 -9.38 16.45 -2.79
CA ARG A 56 -9.29 16.84 -1.37
C ARG A 56 -7.83 16.87 -0.90
N PHE A 57 -6.93 17.53 -1.63
CA PHE A 57 -5.50 17.58 -1.25
C PHE A 57 -5.24 18.53 -0.06
N ASN A 58 -5.74 18.18 1.13
CA ASN A 58 -5.20 18.64 2.40
C ASN A 58 -4.56 17.42 3.11
N LYS A 59 -3.42 17.62 3.79
CA LYS A 59 -2.66 16.54 4.45
C LYS A 59 -3.49 15.73 5.47
N GLU A 60 -4.55 16.33 5.99
CA GLU A 60 -5.50 15.72 6.94
C GLU A 60 -6.43 14.67 6.30
N ASP A 61 -6.40 14.51 4.97
CA ASP A 61 -7.28 13.62 4.20
C ASP A 61 -6.62 12.29 3.78
N ILE A 62 -5.45 11.92 4.32
CA ILE A 62 -4.86 10.59 4.09
C ILE A 62 -5.65 9.55 4.89
N ASN A 63 -6.31 8.64 4.17
CA ASN A 63 -7.08 7.57 4.77
C ASN A 63 -6.19 6.32 4.90
N VAL A 64 -6.05 5.80 6.12
CA VAL A 64 -5.38 4.53 6.38
C VAL A 64 -6.43 3.45 6.58
N ILE A 65 -6.25 2.28 5.96
CA ILE A 65 -7.14 1.15 6.20
C ILE A 65 -6.77 0.51 7.54
N THR A 66 -7.73 0.46 8.47
CA THR A 66 -7.55 -0.16 9.79
C THR A 66 -8.50 -1.33 10.08
N ASP A 67 -9.64 -1.38 9.37
CA ASP A 67 -10.62 -2.47 9.44
C ASP A 67 -10.15 -3.61 8.53
N TRP A 68 -9.71 -4.72 9.13
CA TRP A 68 -9.19 -5.91 8.44
C TRP A 68 -10.02 -7.16 8.75
N PRO A 69 -10.22 -8.06 7.78
CA PRO A 69 -10.94 -9.31 8.05
C PRO A 69 -10.15 -10.19 9.03
N GLY A 70 -10.86 -10.93 9.88
CA GLY A 70 -10.26 -11.82 10.88
C GLY A 70 -9.90 -11.14 12.22
N THR A 71 -10.13 -9.83 12.36
CA THR A 71 -9.98 -9.13 13.64
C THR A 71 -11.21 -8.27 13.94
N ARG A 72 -11.46 -8.00 15.22
CA ARG A 72 -12.46 -7.01 15.68
C ARG A 72 -11.83 -5.67 16.06
N LYS A 73 -10.50 -5.58 16.03
CA LYS A 73 -9.73 -4.39 16.39
C LYS A 73 -9.34 -3.63 15.12
N ASP A 74 -9.37 -2.30 15.23
CA ASP A 74 -8.74 -1.43 14.25
C ASP A 74 -7.22 -1.52 14.40
N GLU A 75 -6.54 -1.96 13.35
CA GLU A 75 -5.09 -2.17 13.34
C GLU A 75 -4.48 -1.41 12.16
N ALA A 76 -3.43 -0.62 12.39
CA ALA A 76 -2.82 0.16 11.30
C ALA A 76 -2.18 -0.71 10.21
N LYS A 77 -1.89 -1.98 10.52
CA LYS A 77 -1.34 -2.97 9.58
C LYS A 77 -1.95 -4.34 9.78
N VAL A 78 -1.88 -5.15 8.73
CA VAL A 78 -2.32 -6.55 8.68
C VAL A 78 -1.11 -7.48 8.55
N PRO A 79 -1.06 -8.64 9.23
CA PRO A 79 0.04 -9.58 9.10
C PRO A 79 0.26 -10.06 7.66
N THR A 80 1.51 -10.09 7.20
CA THR A 80 1.87 -10.67 5.90
C THR A 80 1.95 -12.19 6.01
N ARG A 81 0.77 -12.82 6.05
CA ARG A 81 0.62 -14.27 6.22
C ARG A 81 -0.40 -14.83 5.25
N LEU A 82 -0.17 -16.07 4.81
CA LEU A 82 -1.10 -16.85 3.98
C LEU A 82 -1.25 -18.27 4.51
N SER A 83 -2.43 -18.85 4.31
CA SER A 83 -2.69 -20.28 4.49
C SER A 83 -3.65 -20.79 3.43
N TYR A 84 -3.34 -21.94 2.83
CA TYR A 84 -4.25 -22.66 1.94
C TYR A 84 -4.81 -23.87 2.71
N GLU A 85 -5.85 -23.61 3.50
CA GLU A 85 -6.48 -24.69 4.28
C GLU A 85 -7.15 -25.70 3.35
N ASN A 86 -6.93 -27.00 3.61
CA ASN A 86 -7.61 -28.11 2.94
C ASN A 86 -7.61 -28.05 1.40
N GLY A 87 -6.58 -27.46 0.78
CA GLY A 87 -6.50 -27.34 -0.69
C GLY A 87 -7.47 -26.30 -1.28
N ALA A 88 -7.98 -25.37 -0.46
CA ALA A 88 -8.83 -24.30 -0.94
C ALA A 88 -8.13 -23.46 -2.03
N LYS A 89 -8.93 -23.07 -3.04
CA LYS A 89 -8.44 -22.27 -4.17
C LYS A 89 -8.09 -20.84 -3.76
N GLU A 90 -8.86 -20.27 -2.83
CA GLU A 90 -8.61 -18.94 -2.26
C GLU A 90 -7.95 -19.10 -0.89
N PRO A 91 -6.83 -18.40 -0.61
CA PRO A 91 -6.16 -18.51 0.68
C PRO A 91 -6.86 -17.68 1.76
N LEU A 92 -6.68 -18.12 3.02
CA LEU A 92 -6.78 -17.22 4.16
C LEU A 92 -5.56 -16.30 4.19
N TRP A 93 -5.74 -15.07 4.61
CA TRP A 93 -4.68 -14.06 4.67
C TRP A 93 -4.80 -13.18 5.91
N GLY A 94 -3.69 -12.56 6.31
CA GLY A 94 -3.72 -11.58 7.40
C GLY A 94 -4.18 -12.18 8.73
N PHE A 95 -5.09 -11.47 9.39
CA PHE A 95 -5.69 -11.92 10.66
C PHE A 95 -6.66 -13.07 10.51
N GLN A 96 -7.05 -13.46 9.29
CA GLN A 96 -7.89 -14.64 9.07
C GLN A 96 -7.11 -15.95 9.25
N VAL A 97 -5.78 -15.89 9.30
CA VAL A 97 -4.93 -17.08 9.51
C VAL A 97 -4.75 -17.31 11.00
N ASP A 98 -5.60 -18.15 11.57
CA ASP A 98 -5.56 -18.51 13.00
C ASP A 98 -4.36 -19.41 13.33
N ASN A 99 -4.12 -20.44 12.51
CA ASN A 99 -3.00 -21.35 12.71
C ASN A 99 -1.68 -20.79 12.17
N THR A 100 -0.98 -20.02 13.01
CA THR A 100 0.32 -19.42 12.66
C THR A 100 1.45 -20.45 12.45
N GLU A 101 1.31 -21.67 12.98
CA GLU A 101 2.28 -22.75 12.80
C GLU A 101 2.25 -23.32 11.37
N GLN A 102 1.13 -23.22 10.67
CA GLN A 102 1.01 -23.64 9.27
C GLN A 102 0.97 -22.46 8.29
N ALA A 103 1.02 -21.23 8.80
CA ALA A 103 1.06 -20.04 7.98
C ALA A 103 2.38 -19.90 7.21
N LEU A 104 2.27 -19.57 5.92
CA LEU A 104 3.37 -19.06 5.11
C LEU A 104 3.64 -17.60 5.48
N GLN A 105 4.88 -17.31 5.88
CA GLN A 105 5.36 -16.00 6.30
C GLN A 105 6.73 -15.74 5.66
N TRP A 106 7.13 -14.47 5.59
CA TRP A 106 8.43 -14.04 5.03
C TRP A 106 8.67 -14.46 3.57
N PHE A 107 7.62 -14.91 2.87
CA PHE A 107 7.66 -15.33 1.48
C PHE A 107 8.01 -14.19 0.51
N LYS A 108 7.88 -12.93 0.93
CA LYS A 108 8.44 -11.75 0.24
C LYS A 108 9.95 -11.91 -0.01
N LEU A 109 10.70 -12.45 0.96
CA LEU A 109 12.16 -12.60 0.87
C LEU A 109 12.56 -13.71 -0.13
N LEU A 110 11.65 -14.66 -0.41
CA LEU A 110 11.87 -15.73 -1.38
C LEU A 110 11.76 -15.26 -2.84
N LEU A 111 11.51 -13.97 -3.09
CA LEU A 111 11.77 -13.37 -4.39
C LEU A 111 13.27 -13.22 -4.67
N LEU A 112 14.11 -13.18 -3.64
CA LEU A 112 15.56 -13.13 -3.79
C LEU A 112 16.10 -14.49 -4.23
N LYS A 113 17.05 -14.46 -5.16
CA LYS A 113 17.85 -15.64 -5.49
C LYS A 113 18.72 -16.02 -4.29
N GLU A 114 19.03 -17.30 -4.16
CA GLU A 114 19.75 -17.79 -2.99
C GLU A 114 21.11 -17.14 -2.84
N GLU A 115 21.87 -17.00 -3.93
CA GLU A 115 23.18 -16.34 -3.96
C GLU A 115 23.17 -14.88 -3.46
N ASP A 116 22.00 -14.23 -3.48
CA ASP A 116 21.81 -12.85 -3.01
C ASP A 116 21.31 -12.76 -1.56
N MET A 117 21.12 -13.91 -0.89
CA MET A 117 20.74 -13.99 0.52
C MET A 117 21.93 -14.34 1.41
N TRP A 118 22.03 -13.67 2.56
CA TRP A 118 22.94 -14.07 3.63
C TRP A 118 22.64 -15.49 4.09
N LYS A 119 23.70 -16.23 4.43
CA LYS A 119 23.60 -17.65 4.82
C LYS A 119 22.63 -17.88 5.97
N ASP A 120 22.77 -17.11 7.05
CA ASP A 120 21.93 -17.24 8.24
C ASP A 120 20.45 -16.97 7.94
N LEU A 121 20.17 -16.01 7.05
CA LEU A 121 18.81 -15.76 6.60
C LEU A 121 18.29 -16.95 5.77
N ARG A 122 19.09 -17.42 4.81
CA ARG A 122 18.75 -18.53 3.90
C ARG A 122 18.41 -19.80 4.69
N GLU A 123 19.17 -20.09 5.73
CA GLU A 123 19.07 -21.30 6.57
C GLU A 123 18.14 -21.12 7.78
N SER A 124 17.58 -19.92 8.00
CA SER A 124 16.64 -19.69 9.09
C SER A 124 15.43 -20.62 9.03
N ASP A 125 14.98 -21.09 10.20
CA ASP A 125 13.81 -21.97 10.33
C ASP A 125 12.58 -21.41 9.60
N GLN A 126 12.43 -20.08 9.61
CA GLN A 126 11.33 -19.39 8.96
C GLN A 126 11.36 -19.55 7.44
N LEU A 127 12.51 -19.35 6.79
CA LEU A 127 12.62 -19.54 5.34
C LEU A 127 12.66 -21.01 4.94
N VAL A 128 13.23 -21.89 5.77
CA VAL A 128 13.16 -23.35 5.55
C VAL A 128 11.72 -23.82 5.56
N LYS A 129 10.93 -23.40 6.55
CA LYS A 129 9.48 -23.66 6.62
C LYS A 129 8.73 -23.07 5.43
N ALA A 130 9.00 -21.82 5.07
CA ALA A 130 8.34 -21.17 3.94
C ALA A 130 8.58 -21.93 2.62
N ARG A 131 9.83 -22.34 2.34
CA ARG A 131 10.16 -23.16 1.17
C ARG A 131 9.47 -24.53 1.20
N ARG A 132 9.34 -25.15 2.38
CA ARG A 132 8.58 -26.42 2.52
C ARG A 132 7.12 -26.23 2.13
N LEU A 133 6.44 -25.24 2.70
CA LEU A 133 5.03 -24.94 2.40
C LEU A 133 4.81 -24.64 0.91
N LEU A 134 5.70 -23.87 0.28
CA LEU A 134 5.63 -23.60 -1.16
C LEU A 134 5.71 -24.88 -2.00
N ARG A 135 6.57 -25.85 -1.62
CA ARG A 135 6.63 -27.16 -2.29
C ARG A 135 5.36 -27.97 -2.06
N ASP A 136 4.89 -28.03 -0.82
CA ASP A 136 3.70 -28.80 -0.43
C ASP A 136 2.45 -28.30 -1.18
N TRP A 137 2.37 -26.99 -1.43
CA TRP A 137 1.27 -26.36 -2.17
C TRP A 137 1.50 -26.23 -3.68
N VAL A 138 2.67 -26.67 -4.18
CA VAL A 138 3.06 -26.54 -5.59
C VAL A 138 2.91 -25.10 -6.09
N LYS A 139 3.40 -24.15 -5.30
CA LYS A 139 3.34 -22.70 -5.57
C LYS A 139 4.73 -22.08 -5.49
N THR A 140 4.96 -21.06 -6.30
CA THR A 140 6.13 -20.19 -6.18
C THR A 140 5.88 -19.08 -5.16
N ALA A 141 6.95 -18.42 -4.71
CA ALA A 141 6.83 -17.22 -3.89
C ALA A 141 6.03 -16.12 -4.60
N GLU A 142 6.23 -15.96 -5.92
CA GLU A 142 5.48 -14.99 -6.73
C GLU A 142 3.98 -15.32 -6.77
N ASP A 143 3.60 -16.59 -6.88
CA ASP A 143 2.19 -17.01 -6.84
C ASP A 143 1.53 -16.61 -5.52
N CYS A 144 2.20 -16.90 -4.41
CA CYS A 144 1.71 -16.53 -3.09
C CYS A 144 1.66 -15.00 -2.90
N ILE A 145 2.62 -14.24 -3.41
CA ILE A 145 2.56 -12.77 -3.38
C ILE A 145 1.38 -12.26 -4.20
N ALA A 146 1.15 -12.81 -5.40
CA ALA A 146 0.01 -12.43 -6.22
C ALA A 146 -1.32 -12.74 -5.52
N ASP A 147 -1.45 -13.89 -4.88
CA ASP A 147 -2.66 -14.28 -4.15
C ASP A 147 -2.90 -13.41 -2.91
N TYR A 148 -1.85 -13.08 -2.14
CA TYR A 148 -1.94 -12.14 -1.01
C TYR A 148 -2.32 -10.73 -1.47
N LEU A 149 -1.63 -10.19 -2.48
CA LEU A 149 -1.91 -8.87 -3.03
C LEU A 149 -3.32 -8.82 -3.63
N ARG A 150 -3.84 -9.91 -4.21
CA ARG A 150 -5.21 -9.97 -4.74
C ARG A 150 -6.23 -9.83 -3.60
N ALA A 151 -6.02 -10.53 -2.50
CA ALA A 151 -6.90 -10.44 -1.33
C ALA A 151 -6.85 -9.04 -0.70
N LEU A 152 -5.65 -8.50 -0.51
CA LEU A 152 -5.42 -7.14 -0.01
C LEU A 152 -6.07 -6.08 -0.91
N TRP A 153 -5.93 -6.23 -2.23
CA TRP A 153 -6.48 -5.30 -3.21
C TRP A 153 -8.02 -5.33 -3.24
N LYS A 154 -8.63 -6.52 -3.26
CA LYS A 154 -10.09 -6.68 -3.17
C LYS A 154 -10.64 -6.03 -1.90
N HIS A 155 -9.99 -6.25 -0.76
CA HIS A 155 -10.39 -5.63 0.50
C HIS A 155 -10.20 -4.11 0.49
N THR A 156 -9.08 -3.62 -0.05
CA THR A 156 -8.81 -2.19 -0.22
C THR A 156 -9.94 -1.51 -0.98
N LEU A 157 -10.36 -2.05 -2.13
CA LEU A 157 -11.45 -1.47 -2.91
C LEU A 157 -12.79 -1.52 -2.19
N LYS A 158 -13.05 -2.59 -1.44
CA LYS A 158 -14.25 -2.69 -0.59
C LYS A 158 -14.27 -1.58 0.47
N MET A 159 -13.14 -1.32 1.12
CA MET A 159 -13.05 -0.29 2.16
C MET A 159 -13.19 1.12 1.61
N ILE A 160 -12.56 1.40 0.45
CA ILE A 160 -12.70 2.69 -0.23
C ILE A 160 -14.16 2.93 -0.64
N ARG A 161 -14.88 1.90 -1.11
CA ARG A 161 -16.31 2.01 -1.46
C ARG A 161 -17.23 2.18 -0.25
N LYS A 162 -16.90 1.64 0.92
CA LYS A 162 -17.76 1.72 2.13
C LYS A 162 -18.10 3.16 2.55
N GLY A 163 -17.25 4.14 2.22
CA GLY A 163 -17.47 5.55 2.52
C GLY A 163 -17.90 6.43 1.33
N HIS A 164 -18.07 5.85 0.14
CA HIS A 164 -18.25 6.59 -1.11
C HIS A 164 -19.29 5.92 -2.01
N ALA A 165 -20.01 6.69 -2.82
CA ALA A 165 -20.86 6.09 -3.84
C ALA A 165 -19.99 5.39 -4.91
N ASP A 166 -20.36 4.17 -5.32
CA ASP A 166 -19.55 3.33 -6.21
C ASP A 166 -19.14 4.03 -7.50
N TYR A 167 -20.08 4.75 -8.12
CA TYR A 167 -19.84 5.51 -9.36
C TYR A 167 -18.75 6.57 -9.23
N LEU A 168 -18.54 7.12 -8.01
CA LEU A 168 -17.47 8.11 -7.79
C LEU A 168 -16.11 7.42 -7.88
N ILE A 169 -15.94 6.28 -7.22
CA ILE A 169 -14.67 5.55 -7.22
C ILE A 169 -14.37 5.00 -8.62
N GLU A 170 -15.37 4.51 -9.34
CA GLU A 170 -15.23 3.99 -10.71
C GLU A 170 -14.90 5.07 -11.75
N SER A 171 -15.16 6.34 -11.42
CA SER A 171 -14.81 7.49 -12.27
C SER A 171 -13.38 8.02 -12.06
N LEU A 172 -12.65 7.49 -11.06
CA LEU A 172 -11.30 7.93 -10.74
C LEU A 172 -10.23 7.06 -11.41
N GLN A 173 -9.23 7.72 -11.98
CA GLN A 173 -8.03 7.03 -12.44
C GLN A 173 -7.17 6.65 -11.23
N PHE A 174 -6.65 5.42 -11.22
CA PHE A 174 -5.88 4.92 -10.08
C PHE A 174 -4.39 5.12 -10.30
N HIS A 175 -3.73 5.61 -9.25
CA HIS A 175 -2.28 5.70 -9.16
C HIS A 175 -1.82 4.92 -7.93
N VAL A 176 -1.29 3.72 -8.17
CA VAL A 176 -0.86 2.80 -7.12
C VAL A 176 0.64 2.93 -6.92
N VAL A 177 1.06 3.13 -5.68
CA VAL A 177 2.46 3.11 -5.26
C VAL A 177 2.66 1.87 -4.40
N LEU A 178 3.52 0.96 -4.84
CA LEU A 178 3.86 -0.26 -4.11
C LEU A 178 5.31 -0.17 -3.64
N THR A 179 5.54 -0.29 -2.33
CA THR A 179 6.90 -0.18 -1.79
C THR A 179 7.67 -1.50 -1.85
N VAL A 180 8.97 -1.40 -2.11
CA VAL A 180 9.92 -2.52 -2.10
C VAL A 180 11.22 -2.12 -1.40
N PRO A 181 11.99 -3.08 -0.85
CA PRO A 181 13.28 -2.76 -0.25
C PRO A 181 14.24 -2.15 -1.28
N ALA A 182 14.94 -1.07 -0.91
CA ALA A 182 15.84 -0.36 -1.82
C ALA A 182 16.97 -1.26 -2.37
N ILE A 183 17.47 -2.18 -1.54
CA ILE A 183 18.59 -3.08 -1.88
C ILE A 183 18.20 -4.21 -2.84
N TRP A 184 16.92 -4.37 -3.16
CA TRP A 184 16.50 -5.41 -4.10
C TRP A 184 17.18 -5.22 -5.47
N LYS A 185 17.38 -6.33 -6.17
CA LYS A 185 17.83 -6.33 -7.56
C LYS A 185 16.63 -6.27 -8.51
N ASP A 186 16.88 -5.95 -9.77
CA ASP A 186 15.81 -5.70 -10.74
C ASP A 186 14.93 -6.91 -11.00
N TYR A 187 15.47 -8.13 -10.89
CA TYR A 187 14.66 -9.34 -11.01
C TYR A 187 13.59 -9.43 -9.91
N ALA A 188 13.91 -9.04 -8.66
CA ALA A 188 12.97 -9.09 -7.55
C ALA A 188 11.90 -7.98 -7.68
N ARG A 189 12.31 -6.79 -8.15
CA ARG A 189 11.38 -5.71 -8.51
C ARG A 189 10.43 -6.13 -9.63
N THR A 190 10.96 -6.79 -10.66
CA THR A 190 10.17 -7.30 -11.79
C THR A 190 9.18 -8.37 -11.34
N ALA A 191 9.61 -9.32 -10.52
CA ALA A 191 8.73 -10.35 -9.96
C ALA A 191 7.60 -9.72 -9.13
N MET A 192 7.89 -8.69 -8.33
CA MET A 192 6.88 -7.93 -7.60
C MET A 192 5.88 -7.23 -8.53
N GLN A 193 6.34 -6.61 -9.62
CA GLN A 193 5.46 -6.01 -10.62
C GLN A 193 4.55 -7.06 -11.29
N GLN A 194 5.08 -8.24 -11.61
CA GLN A 194 4.28 -9.33 -12.17
C GLN A 194 3.25 -9.84 -11.15
N ALA A 195 3.63 -10.00 -9.89
CA ALA A 195 2.70 -10.39 -8.83
C ALA A 195 1.58 -9.35 -8.66
N ALA A 196 1.90 -8.05 -8.69
CA ALA A 196 0.91 -6.97 -8.63
C ALA A 196 -0.04 -7.00 -9.85
N LYS A 197 0.47 -7.26 -11.05
CA LYS A 197 -0.35 -7.43 -12.25
C LYS A 197 -1.29 -8.63 -12.12
N ARG A 198 -0.78 -9.79 -11.70
CA ARG A 198 -1.53 -11.04 -11.46
C ARG A 198 -2.52 -10.94 -10.29
N ALA A 199 -2.33 -9.97 -9.41
CA ALA A 199 -3.25 -9.64 -8.32
C ALA A 199 -4.47 -8.81 -8.78
N GLY A 200 -4.49 -8.36 -10.03
CA GLY A 200 -5.57 -7.54 -10.58
C GLY A 200 -5.44 -6.05 -10.28
N ILE A 201 -4.31 -5.60 -9.74
CA ILE A 201 -4.08 -4.17 -9.43
C ILE A 201 -4.14 -3.32 -10.70
N LEU A 202 -3.62 -3.87 -11.80
CA LEU A 202 -3.56 -3.27 -13.13
C LEU A 202 -4.69 -3.70 -14.08
N GLU A 203 -5.74 -4.33 -13.56
CA GLU A 203 -6.93 -4.64 -14.39
C GLU A 203 -7.55 -3.38 -14.99
N HIS A 204 -8.14 -3.53 -16.16
CA HIS A 204 -8.77 -2.45 -16.89
C HIS A 204 -9.88 -1.78 -16.07
N ARG A 205 -9.95 -0.44 -16.15
CA ARG A 205 -10.97 0.38 -15.48
C ARG A 205 -11.54 1.39 -16.47
N SER A 206 -12.82 1.72 -16.32
CA SER A 206 -13.55 2.68 -17.17
C SER A 206 -12.95 4.09 -17.12
N ALA A 207 -12.40 4.49 -15.97
CA ALA A 207 -11.73 5.79 -15.79
C ALA A 207 -10.32 5.87 -16.39
N GLY A 208 -9.84 4.81 -17.05
CA GLY A 208 -8.53 4.76 -17.69
C GLY A 208 -7.58 3.77 -17.04
N GLU A 209 -6.38 3.68 -17.62
CA GLU A 209 -5.36 2.75 -17.15
C GLU A 209 -4.82 3.13 -15.77
N THR A 210 -4.54 2.11 -14.98
CA THR A 210 -3.95 2.28 -13.67
C THR A 210 -2.44 2.41 -13.80
N THR A 211 -1.89 3.45 -13.18
CA THR A 211 -0.44 3.60 -13.08
C THR A 211 0.05 2.84 -11.85
N LEU A 212 1.07 1.99 -12.02
CA LEU A 212 1.79 1.35 -10.90
C LEU A 212 3.21 1.89 -10.83
N ILE A 213 3.58 2.42 -9.66
CA ILE A 213 4.94 2.87 -9.34
C ILE A 213 5.51 1.94 -8.28
N ILE A 214 6.70 1.40 -8.54
CA ILE A 214 7.48 0.69 -7.53
C ILE A 214 8.40 1.69 -6.86
N ALA A 215 8.21 1.90 -5.56
CA ALA A 215 8.96 2.89 -4.79
C ALA A 215 9.88 2.22 -3.75
N PRO A 216 11.10 2.71 -3.52
CA PRO A 216 11.93 2.26 -2.41
C PRO A 216 11.29 2.58 -1.05
N GLU A 217 11.20 1.59 -0.17
CA GLU A 217 10.73 1.75 1.22
C GLU A 217 11.40 2.92 1.97
N PRO A 218 12.74 3.11 1.98
CA PRO A 218 13.34 4.22 2.72
C PRO A 218 12.96 5.59 2.17
N GLU A 219 12.70 5.73 0.88
CA GLU A 219 12.24 6.99 0.28
C GLU A 219 10.79 7.28 0.70
N ALA A 220 9.92 6.26 0.69
CA ALA A 220 8.54 6.39 1.16
C ALA A 220 8.47 6.73 2.66
N ALA A 221 9.32 6.09 3.48
CA ALA A 221 9.44 6.39 4.90
C ALA A 221 9.98 7.81 5.14
N GLY A 222 11.01 8.22 4.38
CA GLY A 222 11.59 9.57 4.46
C GLY A 222 10.58 10.66 4.09
N LEU A 223 9.81 10.47 3.02
CA LEU A 223 8.73 11.39 2.65
C LEU A 223 7.65 11.48 3.74
N THR A 224 7.27 10.36 4.33
CA THR A 224 6.31 10.33 5.44
C THR A 224 6.82 11.12 6.64
N ALA A 225 8.06 10.86 7.07
CA ALA A 225 8.68 11.59 8.18
C ALA A 225 8.81 13.09 7.91
N LEU A 226 9.18 13.50 6.69
CA LEU A 226 9.22 14.91 6.28
C LEU A 226 7.85 15.56 6.29
N LEU A 227 6.80 14.83 5.88
CA LEU A 227 5.43 15.32 5.97
C LEU A 227 5.05 15.54 7.43
N GLU A 228 5.29 14.56 8.31
CA GLU A 228 5.02 14.62 9.76
C GLU A 228 5.79 15.75 10.49
N HIS A 229 7.10 15.89 10.23
CA HIS A 229 7.95 16.87 10.89
C HIS A 229 7.97 18.25 10.22
N GLY A 230 7.68 18.34 8.93
CA GLY A 230 7.51 19.62 8.22
C GLY A 230 6.29 20.43 8.70
N THR A 231 5.41 19.81 9.49
CA THR A 231 4.35 20.50 10.24
C THR A 231 4.75 20.98 11.64
N ALA A 232 5.92 20.59 12.14
CA ALA A 232 6.41 20.94 13.48
C ALA A 232 7.39 22.14 13.48
N ILE A 233 7.96 22.51 12.33
CA ILE A 233 8.88 23.65 12.24
C ILE A 233 8.06 24.91 11.91
N SER A 234 7.97 25.82 12.90
CA SER A 234 7.41 27.16 12.66
C SER A 234 8.41 27.99 11.84
N PRO A 235 7.95 28.93 10.99
CA PRO A 235 8.86 29.83 10.29
C PRO A 235 9.75 30.59 11.30
N GLY A 236 11.07 30.35 11.27
CA GLY A 236 12.04 31.05 12.12
C GLY A 236 12.95 30.19 13.01
N GLU A 237 12.91 28.86 12.91
CA GLU A 237 13.82 27.95 13.67
C GLU A 237 15.07 27.52 12.90
N VAL A 238 15.53 28.33 11.94
CA VAL A 238 16.89 28.24 11.35
C VAL A 238 17.60 29.59 11.44
#